data_AF-A0A177A356-F1
#
_entry.id   AF-A0A177A356-F1
#
_cell.length_a   1.000
_cell.length_b   1.000
_cell.length_c   1.000
_cell.angle_alpha   90.00
_cell.angle_beta   90.00
_cell.angle_gamma   90.00
#
_symmetry.space_group_name_H-M   'P 1'
#
loop_
_entity.id
_entity.type
_entity.pdbx_description
1 polymer ?
#
loop_
_entity_poly.entity_id
_entity_poly.type
_entity_poly.pdbx_seq_one_letter_code
_entity_poly.pdbx_strand_id
1 'polypeptide(L)'
;MFNFVTNYAEGRRRLAKTFTFLQAGSGYNVIQTSRPQTIGYAQADSPVALLAWIYEKLHDWTDAYPWTDDEVLTWVSIYWFSAAGPAASSRIYHEARAPDVKPKNGDIHLMQTTRDYSSGPKFGLSHFPQELMPMPYSWGSMVGAVVQEVEHESGGHFAAWEKPEELCGDVRKMFSKGGPCYGIVKGRDGYVSGTM
;
A
#
# COMPACT_ATOMS: atom_id res chain seq x y z
N MET A 1 0.85 -20.66 -15.35
CA MET A 1 -0.36 -20.59 -14.52
C MET A 1 0.13 -20.47 -13.09
N PHE A 2 0.00 -19.30 -12.47
CA PHE A 2 0.41 -19.11 -11.08
C PHE A 2 -0.60 -19.83 -10.18
N ASN A 3 -0.16 -20.80 -9.39
CA ASN A 3 -1.03 -21.64 -8.56
C ASN A 3 -1.27 -21.00 -7.17
N PHE A 4 -1.63 -19.72 -7.14
CA PHE A 4 -2.11 -19.07 -5.92
C PHE A 4 -3.62 -19.33 -5.75
N VAL A 5 -3.98 -20.60 -5.54
CA VAL A 5 -5.33 -20.93 -5.06
C VAL A 5 -5.29 -20.75 -3.55
N THR A 6 -5.86 -19.65 -3.05
CA THR A 6 -6.05 -19.48 -1.61
C THR A 6 -6.92 -20.63 -1.11
N ASN A 7 -6.38 -21.48 -0.23
CA ASN A 7 -7.23 -22.46 0.43
C ASN A 7 -8.25 -21.72 1.31
N TYR A 8 -9.39 -22.36 1.58
CA TYR A 8 -10.49 -21.71 2.27
C TYR A 8 -10.10 -21.16 3.67
N ALA A 9 -9.22 -21.84 4.39
CA ALA A 9 -8.77 -21.42 5.71
C ALA A 9 -7.90 -20.15 5.66
N GLU A 10 -6.94 -20.11 4.73
CA GLU A 10 -6.09 -18.95 4.46
C GLU A 10 -6.94 -17.73 4.07
N GLY A 11 -7.90 -17.93 3.14
CA GLY A 11 -8.77 -16.86 2.68
C GLY A 11 -9.60 -16.26 3.81
N ARG A 12 -10.15 -17.11 4.70
CA ARG A 12 -10.86 -16.63 5.89
C ARG A 12 -9.97 -15.86 6.86
N ARG A 13 -8.73 -16.30 7.09
CA ARG A 13 -7.80 -15.59 7.98
C ARG A 13 -7.47 -14.20 7.44
N ARG A 14 -7.19 -14.08 6.14
CA ARG A 14 -6.91 -12.79 5.48
C ARG A 14 -8.10 -11.83 5.56
N LEU A 15 -9.31 -12.34 5.30
CA LEU A 15 -10.54 -11.55 5.44
C LEU A 15 -10.79 -11.14 6.89
N ALA A 16 -10.62 -12.04 7.86
CA ALA A 16 -10.80 -11.72 9.28
C ALA A 16 -9.85 -10.61 9.74
N LYS A 17 -8.59 -10.63 9.28
CA LYS A 17 -7.63 -9.55 9.54
C LYS A 17 -8.10 -8.22 8.95
N THR A 18 -8.51 -8.22 7.67
CA THR A 18 -9.09 -7.05 7.01
C THR A 18 -10.29 -6.49 7.79
N PHE A 19 -11.23 -7.34 8.22
CA PHE A 19 -12.39 -6.91 8.99
C PHE A 19 -12.01 -6.32 10.35
N THR A 20 -11.04 -6.93 11.04
CA THR A 20 -10.53 -6.43 12.32
C THR A 20 -9.95 -5.02 12.16
N PHE A 21 -9.13 -4.81 11.13
CA PHE A 21 -8.59 -3.49 10.81
C PHE A 21 -9.68 -2.48 10.47
N LEU A 22 -10.65 -2.85 9.63
CA LEU A 22 -11.76 -1.96 9.28
C LEU A 22 -12.62 -1.58 10.50
N GLN A 23 -12.81 -2.50 11.44
CA GLN A 23 -13.62 -2.26 12.63
C GLN A 23 -12.89 -1.43 13.70
N ALA A 24 -11.61 -1.73 13.96
CA ALA A 24 -10.89 -1.17 15.11
C ALA A 24 -9.68 -0.29 14.74
N GLY A 25 -9.03 -0.54 13.60
CA GLY A 25 -7.83 0.18 13.16
C GLY A 25 -8.08 1.36 12.22
N SER A 26 -9.32 1.57 11.75
CA SER A 26 -9.65 2.53 10.70
C SER A 26 -10.14 3.91 11.20
N GLY A 27 -10.13 4.16 12.51
CA GLY A 27 -10.62 5.44 13.08
C GLY A 27 -9.91 6.68 12.53
N TYR A 28 -8.59 6.58 12.30
CA TYR A 28 -7.80 7.65 11.68
C TYR A 28 -8.34 8.03 10.29
N ASN A 29 -8.72 7.02 9.49
CA ASN A 29 -9.25 7.18 8.14
C ASN A 29 -10.62 7.87 8.17
N VAL A 30 -11.48 7.54 9.14
CA VAL A 30 -12.78 8.20 9.32
C VAL A 30 -12.61 9.68 9.64
N ILE A 31 -11.67 10.02 10.54
CA ILE A 31 -11.38 11.41 10.91
C ILE A 31 -10.81 12.19 9.72
N GLN A 32 -9.77 11.66 9.05
CA GLN A 32 -9.15 12.32 7.91
C GLN A 32 -10.09 12.40 6.69
N THR A 33 -11.00 11.46 6.51
CA THR A 33 -12.05 11.55 5.48
C THR A 33 -13.02 12.68 5.78
N SER A 34 -13.51 12.76 7.01
CA SER A 34 -14.67 13.61 7.34
C SER A 34 -14.29 15.03 7.75
N ARG A 35 -13.15 15.19 8.44
CA ARG A 35 -12.69 16.45 9.03
C ARG A 35 -11.16 16.61 8.87
N PRO A 36 -10.61 16.50 7.64
CA PRO A 36 -9.17 16.56 7.40
C PRO A 36 -8.52 17.87 7.90
N GLN A 37 -9.21 19.01 7.71
CA GLN A 37 -8.69 20.31 8.15
C GLN A 37 -8.66 20.41 9.68
N THR A 38 -9.64 19.84 10.39
CA THR A 38 -9.72 19.92 11.85
C THR A 38 -8.59 19.16 12.51
N ILE A 39 -8.34 17.90 12.10
CA ILE A 39 -7.20 17.13 12.63
C ILE A 39 -5.86 17.75 12.21
N GLY A 40 -5.81 18.35 11.01
CA GLY A 40 -4.62 19.06 10.52
C GLY A 40 -4.18 20.20 11.42
N TYR A 41 -5.10 20.95 12.04
CA TYR A 41 -4.72 21.99 13.02
C TYR A 41 -4.05 21.39 14.26
N ALA A 42 -4.58 20.31 14.81
CA ALA A 42 -3.97 19.64 15.96
C ALA A 42 -2.57 19.09 15.64
N GLN A 43 -2.40 18.52 14.45
CA GLN A 43 -1.12 18.01 13.94
C GLN A 43 -0.09 19.12 13.67
N ALA A 44 -0.53 20.32 13.30
CA ALA A 44 0.35 21.47 13.06
C ALA A 44 0.71 22.24 14.33
N ASP A 45 -0.17 22.23 15.33
CA ASP A 45 0.04 22.94 16.60
C ASP A 45 1.04 22.22 17.52
N SER A 46 1.05 20.88 17.51
CA SER A 46 1.85 20.08 18.44
C SER A 46 2.63 18.96 17.77
N PRO A 47 3.98 18.94 17.86
CA PRO A 47 4.78 17.84 17.34
C PRO A 47 4.55 16.54 18.12
N VAL A 48 4.10 16.63 19.38
CA VAL A 48 3.70 15.46 20.18
C VAL A 48 2.39 14.87 19.66
N ALA A 49 1.42 15.71 19.27
CA ALA A 49 0.19 15.23 18.67
C ALA A 49 0.45 14.53 17.33
N LEU A 50 1.34 15.10 16.50
CA LEU A 50 1.78 14.47 15.25
C LEU A 50 2.50 13.14 15.50
N LEU A 51 3.46 13.12 16.44
CA LEU A 51 4.20 11.91 16.82
C LEU A 51 3.24 10.81 17.26
N ALA A 52 2.33 11.09 18.18
CA ALA A 52 1.36 10.09 18.65
C ALA A 52 0.50 9.55 17.50
N TRP A 53 0.06 10.43 16.59
CA TRP A 53 -0.79 10.06 15.46
C TRP A 53 -0.07 9.15 14.43
N ILE A 54 1.22 9.39 14.19
CA ILE A 54 2.04 8.63 13.24
C ILE A 54 2.59 7.35 13.89
N TYR A 55 3.13 7.44 15.10
CA TYR A 55 3.82 6.34 15.77
C TYR A 55 2.92 5.14 16.02
N GLU A 56 1.65 5.36 16.38
CA GLU A 56 0.67 4.27 16.50
C GLU A 56 0.64 3.40 15.22
N LYS A 57 0.80 4.01 14.05
CA LYS A 57 0.76 3.30 12.76
C LYS A 57 2.06 2.58 12.47
N LEU A 58 3.20 3.22 12.74
CA LEU A 58 4.51 2.58 12.63
C LEU A 58 4.57 1.32 13.52
N HIS A 59 4.05 1.42 14.75
CA HIS A 59 3.98 0.30 15.67
C HIS A 59 3.01 -0.79 15.19
N ASP A 60 1.73 -0.44 14.94
CA ASP A 60 0.68 -1.45 14.73
C ASP A 60 0.66 -2.06 13.32
N TRP A 61 1.22 -1.39 12.32
CA TRP A 61 1.11 -1.80 10.91
C TRP A 61 2.32 -2.60 10.41
N THR A 62 3.30 -2.85 11.27
CA THR A 62 4.51 -3.62 10.96
C THR A 62 4.44 -5.05 11.48
N ASP A 63 5.33 -5.90 10.97
CA ASP A 63 5.59 -7.23 11.51
C ASP A 63 6.58 -7.16 12.68
N ALA A 64 6.16 -6.47 13.76
CA ALA A 64 6.97 -6.23 14.95
C ALA A 64 8.35 -5.63 14.63
N TYR A 65 8.41 -4.69 13.68
CA TYR A 65 9.65 -4.03 13.30
C TYR A 65 10.24 -3.29 14.51
N PRO A 66 11.53 -3.49 14.84
CA PRO A 66 12.14 -2.91 16.03
C PRO A 66 12.54 -1.45 15.79
N TRP A 67 11.54 -0.57 15.67
CA TRP A 67 11.73 0.85 15.44
C TRP A 67 12.67 1.47 16.47
N THR A 68 13.68 2.18 15.98
CA THR A 68 14.50 3.05 16.81
C THR A 68 13.86 4.44 16.97
N ASP A 69 14.19 5.13 18.05
CA ASP A 69 13.74 6.50 18.27
C ASP A 69 14.12 7.41 17.08
N ASP A 70 15.32 7.25 16.54
CA ASP A 70 15.81 8.04 15.40
C ASP A 70 14.98 7.79 14.12
N GLU A 71 14.56 6.55 13.85
CA GLU A 71 13.71 6.26 12.70
C GLU A 71 12.32 6.86 12.85
N VAL A 72 11.72 6.72 14.04
CA VAL A 72 10.39 7.30 14.33
C VAL A 72 10.45 8.81 14.21
N LEU A 73 11.47 9.45 14.82
CA LEU A 73 11.67 10.88 14.75
C LEU A 73 11.99 11.35 13.32
N THR A 74 12.68 10.54 12.51
CA THR A 74 12.89 10.83 11.09
C THR A 74 11.57 10.90 10.35
N TRP A 75 10.71 9.89 10.51
CA TRP A 75 9.38 9.88 9.89
C TRP A 75 8.55 11.10 10.28
N VAL A 76 8.48 11.40 11.58
CA VAL A 76 7.70 12.56 12.08
C VAL A 76 8.30 13.88 11.61
N SER A 77 9.63 13.99 11.58
CA SER A 77 10.34 15.20 11.15
C SER A 77 10.09 15.54 9.68
N ILE A 78 10.00 14.53 8.80
CA ILE A 78 9.65 14.75 7.39
C ILE A 78 8.31 15.48 7.27
N TYR A 79 7.30 15.08 8.07
CA TYR A 79 5.98 15.72 8.04
C TYR A 79 6.04 17.11 8.67
N TRP A 80 6.66 17.23 9.84
CA TRP A 80 6.71 18.46 10.63
C TRP A 80 7.48 19.59 9.93
N PHE A 81 8.64 19.29 9.35
CA PHE A 81 9.51 20.30 8.73
C PHE A 81 9.30 20.48 7.22
N SER A 82 8.39 19.71 6.60
CA SER A 82 8.06 19.91 5.18
C SER A 82 7.45 21.30 4.95
N ALA A 83 7.73 21.89 3.79
CA ALA A 83 7.15 23.18 3.41
C ALA A 83 5.60 23.16 3.33
N ALA A 84 5.02 21.99 3.03
CA ALA A 84 3.57 21.79 3.01
C ALA A 84 2.96 21.65 4.41
N GLY A 85 3.79 21.37 5.42
CA GLY A 85 3.39 21.16 6.80
C GLY A 85 2.72 19.81 7.07
N PRO A 86 2.52 19.46 8.34
CA PRO A 86 2.06 18.12 8.75
C PRO A 86 0.61 17.81 8.36
N ALA A 87 -0.22 18.84 8.13
CA ALA A 87 -1.61 18.68 7.70
C ALA A 87 -1.74 18.26 6.22
N ALA A 88 -0.68 18.39 5.40
CA ALA A 88 -0.75 18.19 3.96
C ALA A 88 -1.20 16.77 3.58
N SER A 89 -0.78 15.77 4.34
CA SER A 89 -1.09 14.36 4.10
C SER A 89 -2.52 13.97 4.50
N SER A 90 -3.22 14.77 5.31
CA SER A 90 -4.54 14.40 5.84
C SER A 90 -5.66 14.55 4.82
N ARG A 91 -5.51 15.41 3.79
CA ARG A 91 -6.58 15.70 2.81
C ARG A 91 -6.82 14.57 1.80
N ILE A 92 -5.81 13.75 1.52
CA ILE A 92 -5.92 12.66 0.54
C ILE A 92 -7.08 11.70 0.87
N TYR A 93 -7.38 11.48 2.15
CA TYR A 93 -8.48 10.60 2.58
C TYR A 93 -9.86 11.17 2.25
N HIS A 94 -10.01 12.48 2.35
CA HIS A 94 -11.24 13.17 1.95
C HIS A 94 -11.42 13.12 0.43
N GLU A 95 -10.36 13.41 -0.32
CA GLU A 95 -10.36 13.42 -1.78
C GLU A 95 -10.60 12.04 -2.38
N ALA A 96 -9.98 10.99 -1.81
CA ALA A 96 -10.20 9.60 -2.22
C ALA A 96 -11.65 9.13 -2.05
N ARG A 97 -12.45 9.85 -1.26
CA ARG A 97 -13.89 9.60 -1.04
C ARG A 97 -14.79 10.72 -1.56
N ALA A 98 -14.22 11.73 -2.24
CA ALA A 98 -14.97 12.88 -2.69
C ALA A 98 -16.02 12.46 -3.74
N PRO A 99 -17.22 13.05 -3.70
CA PRO A 99 -18.35 12.67 -4.54
C PRO A 99 -18.15 12.97 -6.03
N ASP A 100 -17.01 13.51 -6.47
CA ASP A 100 -16.69 13.65 -7.90
C ASP A 100 -16.05 12.38 -8.47
N VAL A 101 -15.55 11.51 -7.57
CA VAL A 101 -15.22 10.11 -7.83
C VAL A 101 -16.47 9.27 -7.55
N LYS A 102 -17.62 9.57 -8.18
CA LYS A 102 -18.79 8.68 -8.04
C LYS A 102 -18.50 7.36 -8.76
N PRO A 103 -18.52 6.20 -8.07
CA PRO A 103 -18.98 4.99 -8.72
C PRO A 103 -20.42 5.28 -9.13
N LYS A 104 -20.81 4.94 -10.36
CA LYS A 104 -22.18 5.16 -10.85
C LYS A 104 -23.26 4.55 -9.92
N ASN A 105 -22.89 3.64 -9.01
CA ASN A 105 -23.82 2.84 -8.21
C ASN A 105 -23.56 2.82 -6.68
N GLY A 106 -22.75 3.72 -6.11
CA GLY A 106 -22.67 3.87 -4.64
C GLY A 106 -21.98 2.74 -3.83
N ASP A 107 -21.46 1.71 -4.50
CA ASP A 107 -20.67 0.66 -3.85
C ASP A 107 -19.19 1.04 -3.74
N ILE A 108 -18.52 0.54 -2.69
CA ILE A 108 -17.07 0.60 -2.55
C ILE A 108 -16.47 -0.24 -3.67
N HIS A 109 -16.11 0.41 -4.78
CA HIS A 109 -15.69 -0.28 -5.98
C HIS A 109 -14.25 0.02 -6.37
N LEU A 110 -13.36 0.13 -5.38
CA LEU A 110 -11.92 0.27 -5.61
C LEU A 110 -11.44 -0.78 -6.63
N MET A 111 -11.90 -2.04 -6.52
CA MET A 111 -11.52 -3.11 -7.45
C MET A 111 -12.09 -2.95 -8.87
N GLN A 112 -13.31 -2.43 -9.04
CA GLN A 112 -13.87 -2.19 -10.38
C GLN A 112 -13.30 -0.91 -11.00
N THR A 113 -13.11 0.15 -10.22
CA THR A 113 -12.35 1.33 -10.65
C THR A 113 -10.97 0.90 -11.11
N THR A 114 -10.24 0.10 -10.32
CA THR A 114 -8.95 -0.43 -10.75
C THR A 114 -9.09 -1.22 -12.05
N ARG A 115 -10.03 -2.16 -12.15
CA ARG A 115 -10.24 -2.94 -13.38
C ARG A 115 -10.56 -2.08 -14.61
N ASP A 116 -11.44 -1.09 -14.46
CA ASP A 116 -11.90 -0.22 -15.54
C ASP A 116 -10.76 0.67 -16.08
N TYR A 117 -9.83 1.07 -15.21
CA TYR A 117 -8.61 1.81 -15.59
C TYR A 117 -7.40 0.92 -15.92
N SER A 118 -7.53 -0.42 -15.80
CA SER A 118 -6.42 -1.38 -15.93
C SER A 118 -6.37 -2.12 -17.27
N SER A 119 -7.06 -1.63 -18.30
CA SER A 119 -6.99 -2.21 -19.65
C SER A 119 -5.66 -1.84 -20.33
N GLY A 120 -4.59 -2.58 -20.01
CA GLY A 120 -3.30 -2.45 -20.71
C GLY A 120 -2.07 -2.73 -19.84
N PRO A 121 -1.95 -2.15 -18.65
CA PRO A 121 -0.80 -2.39 -17.78
C PRO A 121 -0.72 -3.84 -17.30
N LYS A 122 0.51 -4.34 -17.16
CA LYS A 122 0.81 -5.60 -16.47
C LYS A 122 1.02 -5.31 -14.98
N PHE A 123 0.49 -6.15 -14.11
CA PHE A 123 0.56 -5.99 -12.66
C PHE A 123 1.48 -7.02 -12.01
N GLY A 124 2.21 -6.58 -10.99
CA GLY A 124 2.95 -7.43 -10.07
C GLY A 124 2.37 -7.26 -8.67
N LEU A 125 2.10 -8.37 -7.97
CA LEU A 125 1.61 -8.37 -6.60
C LEU A 125 2.66 -8.95 -5.66
N SER A 126 2.93 -8.27 -4.56
CA SER A 126 3.85 -8.70 -3.50
C SER A 126 3.06 -8.75 -2.20
N HIS A 127 2.90 -9.95 -1.65
CA HIS A 127 2.04 -10.20 -0.50
C HIS A 127 2.88 -10.35 0.77
N PHE A 128 2.76 -9.37 1.65
CA PHE A 128 3.36 -9.40 2.98
C PHE A 128 2.31 -9.80 4.02
N PRO A 129 2.63 -10.72 4.95
CA PRO A 129 1.65 -11.31 5.86
C PRO A 129 1.04 -10.29 6.82
N GLN A 130 1.81 -9.25 7.19
CA GLN A 130 1.34 -8.24 8.13
C GLN A 130 0.64 -7.02 7.52
N GLU A 131 0.40 -6.99 6.21
CA GLU A 131 -0.42 -5.95 5.55
C GLU A 131 -1.81 -5.81 6.24
N LEU A 132 -2.38 -4.59 6.22
CA LEU A 132 -3.62 -4.20 6.91
C LEU A 132 -4.85 -4.86 6.31
N MET A 133 -4.88 -4.87 4.97
CA MET A 133 -5.98 -5.42 4.20
C MET A 133 -5.46 -6.49 3.24
N PRO A 134 -4.96 -7.62 3.76
CA PRO A 134 -4.42 -8.67 2.91
C PRO A 134 -5.58 -9.26 2.09
N MET A 135 -5.50 -9.08 0.78
CA MET A 135 -6.51 -9.59 -0.13
C MET A 135 -6.35 -11.10 -0.28
N PRO A 136 -7.45 -11.86 -0.43
CA PRO A 136 -7.35 -13.24 -0.90
C PRO A 136 -6.66 -13.27 -2.28
N TYR A 137 -5.76 -14.23 -2.53
CA TYR A 137 -5.04 -14.31 -3.82
C TYR A 137 -5.97 -14.41 -5.03
N SER A 138 -7.10 -15.11 -4.86
CA SER A 138 -8.13 -15.17 -5.91
C SER A 138 -8.63 -13.80 -6.36
N TRP A 139 -8.54 -12.78 -5.49
CA TRP A 139 -8.93 -11.41 -5.78
C TRP A 139 -7.85 -10.61 -6.51
N GLY A 140 -6.59 -11.04 -6.46
CA GLY A 140 -5.49 -10.40 -7.19
C GLY A 140 -5.76 -10.35 -8.70
N SER A 141 -6.30 -11.44 -9.26
CA SER A 141 -6.70 -11.50 -10.68
C SER A 141 -7.80 -10.51 -11.07
N MET A 142 -8.58 -9.99 -10.11
CA MET A 142 -9.63 -9.01 -10.39
C MET A 142 -9.09 -7.60 -10.66
N VAL A 143 -7.84 -7.33 -10.28
CA VAL A 143 -7.18 -6.02 -10.44
C VAL A 143 -6.79 -5.75 -11.90
N GLY A 144 -6.46 -6.80 -12.66
CA GLY A 144 -6.06 -6.67 -14.06
C GLY A 144 -5.16 -7.81 -14.53
N ALA A 145 -4.30 -7.54 -15.52
CA ALA A 145 -3.35 -8.52 -16.05
C ALA A 145 -2.17 -8.74 -15.09
N VAL A 146 -2.39 -9.53 -14.04
CA VAL A 146 -1.34 -9.92 -13.08
C VAL A 146 -0.38 -10.91 -13.73
N VAL A 147 0.88 -10.52 -13.87
CA VAL A 147 1.96 -11.30 -14.51
C VAL A 147 3.02 -11.78 -13.53
N GLN A 148 2.98 -11.28 -12.30
CA GLN A 148 3.84 -11.72 -11.21
C GLN A 148 3.03 -11.65 -9.91
N GLU A 149 3.17 -12.69 -9.10
CA GLU A 149 2.61 -12.72 -7.75
C GLU A 149 3.62 -13.44 -6.86
N VAL A 150 3.95 -12.83 -5.72
CA VAL A 150 4.94 -13.33 -4.76
C VAL A 150 4.35 -13.24 -3.36
N GLU A 151 4.55 -14.29 -2.58
CA GLU A 151 4.17 -14.37 -1.16
C GLU A 151 5.45 -14.41 -0.33
N HIS A 152 5.51 -13.57 0.71
CA HIS A 152 6.63 -13.46 1.63
C HIS A 152 6.27 -14.07 2.99
N GLU A 153 7.28 -14.55 3.72
CA GLU A 153 7.10 -15.20 5.02
C GLU A 153 6.98 -14.21 6.18
N SER A 154 7.42 -12.97 6.00
CA SER A 154 7.45 -11.92 7.04
C SER A 154 7.33 -10.52 6.42
N GLY A 155 7.11 -9.51 7.25
CA GLY A 155 6.94 -8.11 6.85
C GLY A 155 5.49 -7.65 6.84
N GLY A 156 5.29 -6.34 7.00
CA GLY A 156 3.98 -5.70 7.11
C GLY A 156 3.69 -4.64 6.06
N HIS A 157 2.94 -3.63 6.48
CA HIS A 157 2.46 -2.56 5.60
C HIS A 157 3.59 -1.71 5.03
N PHE A 158 4.67 -1.54 5.80
CA PHE A 158 5.83 -0.75 5.39
C PHE A 158 6.90 -1.64 4.76
N ALA A 159 6.50 -2.50 3.81
CA ALA A 159 7.37 -3.49 3.17
C ALA A 159 8.70 -2.91 2.64
N ALA A 160 8.69 -1.69 2.10
CA ALA A 160 9.90 -1.03 1.61
C ALA A 160 10.89 -0.67 2.74
N TRP A 161 10.42 -0.52 3.97
CA TRP A 161 11.23 -0.25 5.16
C TRP A 161 11.59 -1.53 5.91
N GLU A 162 10.61 -2.43 6.07
CA GLU A 162 10.77 -3.67 6.83
C GLU A 162 11.57 -4.72 6.07
N LYS A 163 11.36 -4.82 4.75
CA LYS A 163 11.89 -5.86 3.85
C LYS A 163 12.37 -5.27 2.51
N PRO A 164 13.29 -4.28 2.52
CA PRO A 164 13.69 -3.58 1.30
C PRO A 164 14.25 -4.50 0.23
N GLU A 165 15.04 -5.51 0.60
CA GLU A 165 15.66 -6.45 -0.34
C GLU A 165 14.63 -7.36 -1.00
N GLU A 166 13.64 -7.84 -0.25
CA GLU A 166 12.56 -8.70 -0.76
C GLU A 166 11.71 -7.92 -1.77
N LEU A 167 11.25 -6.72 -1.39
CA LEU A 167 10.44 -5.87 -2.28
C LEU A 167 11.25 -5.43 -3.53
N CYS A 168 12.50 -5.01 -3.34
CA CYS A 168 13.36 -4.66 -4.49
C CYS A 168 13.64 -5.87 -5.38
N GLY A 169 13.81 -7.06 -4.79
CA GLY A 169 13.99 -8.32 -5.51
C GLY A 169 12.81 -8.63 -6.42
N ASP A 170 11.59 -8.46 -5.91
CA ASP A 170 10.36 -8.66 -6.68
C ASP A 170 10.24 -7.70 -7.84
N VAL A 171 10.48 -6.40 -7.61
CA VAL A 171 10.49 -5.38 -8.67
C VAL A 171 11.55 -5.73 -9.72
N ARG A 172 12.78 -6.04 -9.30
CA ARG A 172 13.85 -6.41 -10.22
C ARG A 172 13.52 -7.65 -11.03
N LYS A 173 12.95 -8.69 -10.42
CA LYS A 173 12.52 -9.91 -11.11
C LYS A 173 11.44 -9.65 -12.15
N MET A 174 10.50 -8.74 -11.86
CA MET A 174 9.43 -8.39 -12.80
C MET A 174 10.01 -7.78 -14.10
N PHE A 175 11.03 -6.93 -13.96
CA PHE A 175 11.64 -6.17 -15.05
C PHE A 175 12.98 -6.74 -15.56
N SER A 176 13.46 -7.86 -15.01
CA SER A 176 14.73 -8.48 -15.41
C SER A 176 14.70 -8.98 -16.86
N LYS A 177 15.87 -9.28 -17.44
CA LYS A 177 15.93 -10.01 -18.71
C LYS A 177 15.21 -11.34 -18.56
N GLY A 178 14.28 -11.63 -19.46
CA GLY A 178 13.41 -12.81 -19.38
C GLY A 178 12.32 -12.75 -18.29
N GLY A 179 12.21 -11.64 -17.56
CA GLY A 179 11.17 -11.41 -16.58
C GLY A 179 9.78 -11.16 -17.21
N PRO A 180 8.70 -11.17 -16.41
CA PRO A 180 7.32 -10.99 -16.86
C PRO A 180 7.06 -9.73 -17.72
N CYS A 181 7.81 -8.65 -17.49
CA CYS A 181 7.74 -7.40 -18.24
C CYS A 181 8.88 -7.21 -19.24
N TYR A 182 9.71 -8.22 -19.48
CA TYR A 182 10.74 -8.15 -20.52
C TYR A 182 10.12 -7.90 -21.89
N GLY A 183 10.67 -6.94 -22.65
CA GLY A 183 10.17 -6.59 -23.98
C GLY A 183 8.75 -6.02 -24.00
N ILE A 184 8.24 -5.49 -22.88
CA ILE A 184 6.87 -4.94 -22.79
C ILE A 184 6.65 -3.76 -23.75
N VAL A 185 7.72 -3.03 -24.08
CA VAL A 185 7.70 -1.97 -25.09
C VAL A 185 8.10 -2.57 -26.44
N LYS A 186 7.18 -2.55 -27.42
CA LYS A 186 7.42 -3.12 -28.75
C LYS A 186 8.71 -2.56 -29.37
N GLY A 187 9.61 -3.47 -29.76
CA GLY A 187 10.90 -3.11 -30.38
C GLY A 187 11.97 -2.60 -29.42
N ARG A 188 11.74 -2.64 -28.10
CA ARG A 188 12.74 -2.34 -27.07
C ARG A 188 12.77 -3.46 -26.03
N ASP A 189 13.95 -3.96 -25.71
CA ASP A 189 14.11 -4.97 -24.65
C ASP A 189 14.22 -4.36 -23.24
N GLY A 190 14.35 -3.03 -23.16
CA GLY A 190 14.46 -2.28 -21.91
C GLY A 190 15.88 -2.18 -21.35
N TYR A 191 16.88 -2.66 -22.09
CA TYR A 191 18.29 -2.64 -21.69
C TYR A 191 19.09 -1.75 -22.63
N VAL A 192 20.08 -1.04 -22.07
CA VAL A 192 21.03 -0.30 -22.90
C VAL A 192 21.89 -1.32 -23.64
N SER A 193 21.86 -1.26 -24.97
CA SER A 193 22.74 -2.06 -25.81
C SER A 193 24.18 -1.55 -25.68
N GLY A 194 24.97 -2.21 -24.83
CA GLY A 194 26.42 -2.02 -24.75
C GLY A 194 26.90 -1.28 -23.51
N THR A 195 27.53 -2.03 -22.61
CA THR A 195 28.74 -1.63 -21.88
C THR A 195 29.35 -2.92 -21.35
N MET A 196 30.34 -3.43 -22.08
CA MET A 196 31.42 -4.22 -21.49
C MET A 196 32.39 -3.24 -20.81
#